data_AF-A0A162SY95-F1
#
_entry.id   AF-A0A162SY95-F1
#
_cell.length_a   1.000
_cell.length_b   1.000
_cell.length_c   1.000
_cell.angle_alpha   90.00
_cell.angle_beta   90.00
_cell.angle_gamma   90.00
#
_symmetry.space_group_name_H-M   'P 1'
#
loop_
_entity.id
_entity.type
_entity.pdbx_description
1 polymer ?
#
loop_
_entity_poly.entity_id
_entity_poly.type
_entity_poly.pdbx_seq_one_letter_code
_entity_poly.pdbx_strand_id
1 'polypeptide(L)'
;MSNVLVIAGTMDAKQIIDKLYKMGEKVTVMVTTKLGSELIDHDDSIDIYQGKINKVSIIDMIDKVQPKCIIDASNPFAIDISRNVISACKPTEIPYIRFLREKVTYEGMIL
;
A
#
# COMPACT_ATOMS: atom_id res chain seq x y z
N MET A 1 2.77 -5.32 -19.39
CA MET A 1 2.09 -4.66 -18.25
C MET A 1 2.99 -4.81 -17.04
N SER A 2 3.19 -3.74 -16.29
CA SER A 2 3.95 -3.78 -15.05
C SER A 2 3.00 -3.96 -13.86
N ASN A 3 3.51 -4.47 -12.73
CA ASN A 3 2.70 -4.86 -11.58
C ASN A 3 3.14 -4.10 -10.32
N VAL A 4 2.21 -3.42 -9.65
CA VAL A 4 2.50 -2.61 -8.46
C VAL A 4 1.75 -3.18 -7.27
N LEU A 5 2.47 -3.41 -6.17
CA LEU A 5 1.86 -3.81 -4.89
C LEU A 5 1.64 -2.57 -4.03
N VAL A 6 0.38 -2.27 -3.70
CA VAL A 6 0.00 -1.13 -2.87
C VAL A 6 -0.44 -1.60 -1.49
N ILE A 7 0.20 -1.08 -0.45
CA ILE A 7 -0.25 -1.25 0.93
C ILE A 7 -1.19 -0.07 1.23
N ALA A 8 -2.49 -0.35 1.32
CA ALA A 8 -3.51 0.67 1.44
C ALA A 8 -4.06 0.77 2.88
N GLY A 9 -4.43 1.99 3.27
CA GLY A 9 -5.04 2.27 4.57
C GLY A 9 -5.45 3.73 4.75
N THR A 10 -5.51 4.50 3.66
CA THR A 10 -5.80 5.93 3.63
C THR A 10 -6.61 6.27 2.39
N MET A 11 -7.25 7.44 2.37
CA MET A 11 -7.89 7.95 1.15
C MET A 11 -6.88 8.27 0.03
N ASP A 12 -5.61 8.56 0.36
CA ASP A 12 -4.60 8.76 -0.69
C ASP A 12 -4.28 7.46 -1.41
N ALA A 13 -4.30 6.33 -0.68
CA ALA A 13 -4.11 5.03 -1.29
C ALA A 13 -5.10 4.81 -2.44
N LYS A 14 -6.38 5.20 -2.25
CA LYS A 14 -7.38 5.19 -3.33
C LYS A 14 -6.90 5.99 -4.54
N GLN A 15 -6.52 7.26 -4.34
CA GLN A 15 -6.08 8.13 -5.43
C GLN A 15 -4.83 7.61 -6.15
N ILE A 16 -3.91 6.99 -5.41
CA ILE A 16 -2.71 6.35 -5.96
C ILE A 16 -3.10 5.16 -6.83
N ILE A 17 -3.98 4.28 -6.34
CA ILE A 17 -4.47 3.11 -7.07
C ILE A 17 -5.18 3.55 -8.36
N ASP A 18 -6.07 4.54 -8.28
CA ASP A 18 -6.78 5.07 -9.46
C ASP A 18 -5.82 5.63 -10.52
N LYS A 19 -4.74 6.29 -10.09
CA LYS A 19 -3.72 6.81 -11.01
C LYS A 19 -2.92 5.69 -11.66
N LEU A 20 -2.50 4.69 -10.90
CA LEU A 20 -1.79 3.52 -11.43
C LEU A 20 -2.65 2.76 -12.43
N TYR A 21 -3.92 2.53 -12.10
CA TYR A 21 -4.89 1.90 -12.99
C TYR A 21 -5.03 2.68 -14.31
N LYS A 22 -5.21 4.01 -14.25
CA LYS A 22 -5.31 4.87 -15.44
C LYS A 22 -4.03 4.89 -16.29
N MET A 23 -2.88 4.55 -15.71
CA MET A 23 -1.62 4.39 -16.43
C MET A 23 -1.48 3.01 -17.09
N GLY A 24 -2.45 2.11 -16.92
CA GLY A 24 -2.44 0.75 -17.45
C GLY A 24 -1.58 -0.23 -16.65
N GLU A 25 -1.31 0.10 -15.37
CA GLU A 25 -0.60 -0.80 -14.45
C GLU A 25 -1.56 -1.85 -13.89
N LYS A 26 -1.08 -3.09 -13.74
CA LYS A 26 -1.78 -4.06 -12.91
C LYS A 26 -1.51 -3.72 -11.45
N VAL A 27 -2.56 -3.67 -10.62
CA VAL A 27 -2.43 -3.27 -9.22
C VAL A 27 -2.87 -4.42 -8.33
N THR A 28 -2.00 -4.82 -7.40
CA THR A 28 -2.40 -5.65 -6.26
C THR A 28 -2.43 -4.79 -5.02
N VAL A 29 -3.53 -4.83 -4.28
CA VAL A 29 -3.76 -4.01 -3.10
C VAL A 29 -3.84 -4.91 -1.88
N MET A 30 -3.07 -4.62 -0.82
CA MET A 30 -3.26 -5.20 0.50
C MET A 30 -3.94 -4.21 1.43
N VAL A 31 -5.03 -4.63 2.09
CA VAL A 31 -5.77 -3.87 3.09
C VAL A 31 -6.07 -4.73 4.32
N THR A 32 -6.16 -4.11 5.50
CA THR A 32 -6.42 -4.84 6.76
C THR A 32 -7.91 -4.97 7.10
N THR A 33 -8.76 -4.08 6.59
CA THR A 33 -10.17 -4.00 6.96
C THR A 33 -11.08 -4.03 5.74
N LYS A 34 -12.34 -4.42 5.97
CA LYS A 34 -13.37 -4.44 4.93
C LYS A 34 -13.67 -3.03 4.40
N LEU A 35 -13.72 -2.06 5.32
CA LEU A 35 -13.88 -0.66 4.94
C LEU A 35 -12.74 -0.20 4.03
N GLY A 36 -11.50 -0.62 4.32
CA GLY A 36 -10.34 -0.32 3.47
C GLY A 36 -10.48 -0.88 2.06
N SER A 37 -11.02 -2.09 1.88
CA SER A 37 -11.30 -2.64 0.55
C SER A 37 -12.44 -1.91 -0.16
N GLU A 38 -13.52 -1.55 0.56
CA GLU A 38 -14.68 -0.86 -0.03
C GLU A 38 -14.37 0.55 -0.55
N LEU A 39 -13.24 1.14 -0.13
CA LEU A 39 -12.76 2.42 -0.66
C LEU A 39 -12.15 2.30 -2.06
N ILE A 40 -11.82 1.09 -2.51
CA ILE A 40 -11.11 0.86 -3.77
C ILE A 40 -12.12 0.42 -4.82
N ASP A 41 -12.06 1.06 -5.98
CA ASP A 41 -12.96 0.74 -7.08
C ASP A 41 -12.57 -0.65 -7.63
N HIS A 42 -13.58 -1.51 -7.84
CA HIS A 42 -13.36 -2.88 -8.33
C HIS A 42 -13.28 -2.89 -9.86
N ASP A 43 -12.17 -3.44 -10.37
CA ASP A 43 -11.91 -3.63 -11.80
C ASP A 43 -11.06 -4.91 -11.97
N ASP A 44 -11.16 -5.58 -13.12
CA ASP A 44 -10.44 -6.84 -13.41
C ASP A 44 -8.91 -6.70 -13.32
N SER A 45 -8.39 -5.49 -13.40
CA SER A 45 -6.95 -5.18 -13.28
C SER A 45 -6.48 -4.87 -11.86
N ILE A 46 -7.42 -4.85 -10.88
CA ILE A 46 -7.15 -4.54 -9.47
C ILE A 46 -7.46 -5.78 -8.61
N ASP A 47 -6.40 -6.45 -8.16
CA ASP A 47 -6.49 -7.58 -7.24
C ASP A 47 -6.47 -7.07 -5.79
N ILE A 48 -7.51 -7.34 -4.99
CA ILE A 48 -7.57 -6.91 -3.59
C ILE A 48 -7.37 -8.09 -2.63
N TYR A 49 -6.35 -7.99 -1.79
CA TYR A 49 -6.12 -8.86 -0.64
C TYR A 49 -6.57 -8.15 0.64
N GLN A 50 -7.67 -8.64 1.22
CA GLN A 50 -8.13 -8.21 2.53
C GLN A 50 -7.64 -9.20 3.60
N GLY A 51 -6.78 -8.75 4.51
CA GLY A 51 -6.27 -9.62 5.56
C GLY A 51 -5.13 -9.02 6.39
N LYS A 52 -4.48 -9.86 7.18
CA LYS A 52 -3.37 -9.43 8.03
C LYS A 52 -2.16 -9.03 7.17
N ILE A 53 -1.65 -7.83 7.39
CA ILE A 53 -0.43 -7.34 6.74
C ILE A 53 0.73 -7.48 7.74
N ASN A 54 1.48 -8.56 7.61
CA ASN A 54 2.67 -8.85 8.40
C ASN A 54 3.83 -9.28 7.48
N LYS A 55 5.04 -9.40 8.02
CA LYS A 55 6.22 -9.74 7.21
C LYS A 55 6.01 -10.98 6.33
N VAL A 56 5.43 -12.04 6.86
CA VAL A 56 5.22 -13.31 6.13
C VAL A 56 4.22 -13.10 5.00
N SER A 57 3.05 -12.50 5.29
CA SER A 57 2.03 -12.30 4.24
C SER A 57 2.49 -11.34 3.14
N ILE A 58 3.38 -10.39 3.44
CA ILE A 58 3.98 -9.51 2.44
C ILE A 58 5.00 -10.27 1.58
N ILE A 59 5.83 -11.13 2.17
CA ILE A 59 6.76 -11.99 1.41
C ILE A 59 5.99 -12.91 0.47
N ASP A 60 4.94 -13.59 0.98
CA ASP A 60 4.09 -14.46 0.16
C ASP A 60 3.46 -13.68 -1.00
N MET A 61 3.05 -12.42 -0.75
CA MET A 61 2.49 -11.56 -1.78
C MET A 61 3.54 -11.15 -2.81
N ILE A 62 4.74 -10.78 -2.37
CA ILE A 62 5.87 -10.47 -3.25
C ILE A 62 6.18 -11.67 -4.16
N ASP A 63 6.26 -12.87 -3.59
CA ASP A 63 6.58 -14.09 -4.33
C ASP A 63 5.50 -14.42 -5.36
N LYS A 64 4.22 -14.26 -4.99
CA LYS A 64 3.07 -14.50 -5.87
C LYS A 64 2.94 -13.49 -6.99
N VAL A 65 3.17 -12.20 -6.70
CA VAL A 65 2.82 -11.06 -7.56
C VAL A 65 4.02 -10.60 -8.40
N GLN A 66 5.24 -10.83 -7.90
CA GLN A 66 6.51 -10.34 -8.47
C GLN A 66 6.42 -8.85 -8.85
N PRO A 67 6.09 -7.95 -7.90
CA PRO A 67 5.84 -6.55 -8.21
C PRO A 67 7.15 -5.82 -8.56
N LYS A 68 7.08 -4.87 -9.49
CA LYS A 68 8.23 -4.00 -9.84
C LYS A 68 8.57 -2.99 -8.74
N CYS A 69 7.60 -2.68 -7.87
CA CYS A 69 7.78 -1.82 -6.71
C CYS A 69 6.61 -2.01 -5.73
N ILE A 70 6.84 -1.57 -4.49
CA ILE A 70 5.85 -1.54 -3.43
C ILE A 70 5.60 -0.09 -3.05
N ILE A 71 4.32 0.32 -3.03
CA ILE A 71 3.90 1.64 -2.57
C ILE A 71 3.16 1.49 -1.23
N ASP A 72 3.75 2.02 -0.17
CA ASP A 72 3.15 2.07 1.16
C ASP A 72 2.41 3.39 1.37
N ALA A 73 1.08 3.32 1.22
CA ALA A 73 0.12 4.37 1.53
C ALA A 73 -0.76 3.97 2.73
N SER A 74 -0.20 3.19 3.66
CA SER A 74 -0.86 2.85 4.92
C SER A 74 -1.09 4.08 5.78
N ASN A 75 -2.00 3.95 6.76
CA ASN A 75 -2.26 5.03 7.70
C ASN A 75 -0.95 5.45 8.41
N PRO A 76 -0.64 6.76 8.54
CA PRO A 76 0.58 7.22 9.20
C PRO A 76 0.73 6.71 10.65
N PHE A 77 -0.38 6.36 11.31
CA PHE A 77 -0.38 5.77 12.65
C PHE A 77 -0.16 4.24 12.66
N ALA A 78 -0.24 3.57 11.51
CA ALA A 78 -0.02 2.13 11.37
C ALA A 78 1.48 1.79 11.28
N ILE A 79 2.24 2.19 12.30
CA ILE A 79 3.71 2.04 12.36
C ILE A 79 4.15 0.59 12.13
N ASP A 80 3.43 -0.38 12.72
CA ASP A 80 3.78 -1.79 12.61
C ASP A 80 3.57 -2.35 11.21
N ILE A 81 2.58 -1.85 10.45
CA ILE A 81 2.40 -2.23 9.04
C ILE A 81 3.65 -1.83 8.26
N SER A 82 4.06 -0.57 8.35
CA SER A 82 5.22 -0.11 7.59
C SER A 82 6.53 -0.77 8.05
N ARG A 83 6.69 -1.07 9.34
CA ARG A 83 7.83 -1.87 9.83
C ARG A 83 7.85 -3.25 9.19
N ASN A 84 6.69 -3.90 9.08
CA ASN A 84 6.56 -5.20 8.41
C ASN A 84 6.93 -5.10 6.92
N VAL A 85 6.44 -4.08 6.21
CA VAL A 85 6.75 -3.88 4.80
C VAL A 85 8.24 -3.63 4.59
N ILE A 86 8.84 -2.71 5.35
CA ILE A 86 10.29 -2.44 5.30
C ILE A 86 11.07 -3.74 5.57
N SER A 87 10.69 -4.50 6.59
CA SER A 87 11.38 -5.75 6.91
C SER A 87 11.23 -6.84 5.84
N ALA A 88 10.10 -6.86 5.12
CA ALA A 88 9.85 -7.79 4.03
C ALA A 88 10.59 -7.39 2.74
N CYS A 89 10.76 -6.08 2.50
CA CYS A 89 11.47 -5.57 1.33
C CYS A 89 13.01 -5.60 1.50
N LYS A 90 13.52 -5.48 2.73
CA LYS A 90 14.98 -5.48 3.00
C LYS A 90 15.80 -6.59 2.32
N PRO A 91 15.36 -7.87 2.30
CA PRO A 91 16.11 -8.93 1.62
C PRO A 91 15.86 -9.00 0.10
N THR A 92 15.05 -8.11 -0.47
CA THR A 92 14.69 -8.11 -1.89
C THR A 92 15.28 -6.89 -2.60
N GLU A 93 15.38 -6.95 -3.93
CA GLU A 93 15.77 -5.80 -4.76
C GLU A 93 14.55 -4.93 -5.14
N ILE A 94 13.39 -5.17 -4.52
CA ILE A 94 12.15 -4.49 -4.89
C ILE A 94 12.14 -3.08 -4.29
N PRO A 95 12.00 -2.03 -5.12
CA PRO A 95 11.86 -0.66 -4.64
C PRO A 95 10.67 -0.51 -3.69
N TYR A 96 10.95 0.04 -2.50
CA TYR A 96 9.94 0.41 -1.51
C TYR A 96 9.78 1.93 -1.47
N ILE A 97 8.56 2.41 -1.76
CA ILE A 97 8.21 3.83 -1.79
C ILE A 97 7.13 4.06 -0.74
N ARG A 98 7.37 4.95 0.22
CA ARG A 98 6.36 5.30 1.22
C ARG A 98 5.77 6.67 0.95
N PHE A 99 4.45 6.73 0.81
CA PHE A 99 3.73 7.99 0.73
C PHE A 99 3.51 8.55 2.13
N LEU A 100 4.03 9.74 2.39
CA LEU A 100 3.84 10.47 3.64
C LEU A 100 3.08 11.75 3.32
N ARG A 101 1.96 11.99 4.01
CA ARG A 101 1.29 13.31 3.97
C ARG A 101 2.16 14.33 4.70
N GLU A 102 2.21 15.55 4.17
CA GLU A 102 2.72 16.68 4.93
C GLU A 102 1.95 16.82 6.24
N LYS A 103 2.68 17.01 7.35
CA LYS A 103 2.05 17.34 8.61
C LYS A 103 1.48 18.75 8.48
N VAL A 104 0.17 18.89 8.66
CA VAL A 104 -0.43 20.20 8.85
C VAL A 104 0.08 20.72 10.20
N THR A 105 0.99 21.68 10.15
CA THR A 105 1.47 22.36 11.34
C THR A 105 0.42 23.42 11.66
N TYR A 106 -0.37 23.21 12.71
CA TYR A 106 -1.16 24.29 13.27
C TYR A 106 -0.20 25.18 14.07
N GLU A 107 0.17 26.34 13.52
CA GLU A 107 0.85 27.37 14.30
C GLU A 107 -0.05 27.72 15.50
N GLY A 108 0.42 27.43 16.72
CA GLY A 108 -0.16 27.98 17.94
C GLY A 108 -1.00 27.06 18.84
N MET A 109 -1.01 25.73 18.67
CA MET A 109 -1.61 24.85 19.69
C MET A 109 -0.61 23.81 20.21
N ILE A 110 -0.04 24.12 21.37
CA ILE A 110 0.40 23.12 22.34
C ILE A 110 -0.86 22.63 23.04
N LEU A 111 -1.20 21.35 22.87
CA LEU A 111 -2.05 20.59 23.79
C LEU A 111 -1.30 19.33 24.20
#